data_AF-A0AAU4W3G0-F1
#
_entry.id   AF-A0AAU4W3G0-F1
#
_cell.length_a   1.000
_cell.length_b   1.000
_cell.length_c   1.000
_cell.angle_alpha   90.00
_cell.angle_beta   90.00
_cell.angle_gamma   90.00
#
_symmetry.space_group_name_H-M   'P 1'
#
loop_
_entity.id
_entity.type
_entity.pdbx_description
1 polymer ?
#
loop_
_entity_poly.entity_id
_entity_poly.type
_entity_poly.pdbx_seq_one_letter_code
_entity_poly.pdbx_strand_id
1 'polypeptide(L)' 'MSTLSYETERRPPNNAGLHRDEVHLLSLLATGLPIESVARRLNVCPRTVRRRCRGVCDKIGVSSVIEAVAWAARRRLI' A
#
# COMPACT_ATOMS: atom_id res chain seq x y z
N MET A 1 -25.68 1.04 13.76
CA MET A 1 -25.05 0.98 12.42
C MET A 1 -23.55 1.04 12.63
N SER A 2 -22.89 -0.09 12.39
CA SER A 2 -21.61 -0.46 12.99
C SER A 2 -20.44 0.41 12.53
N THR A 3 -19.72 0.87 13.54
CA THR A 3 -18.39 1.47 13.51
C THR A 3 -17.40 0.57 12.77
N LEU A 4 -16.95 1.00 11.61
CA LEU A 4 -15.66 0.55 11.06
C LEU A 4 -14.76 1.79 10.86
N SER A 5 -14.46 2.41 12.00
CA SER A 5 -13.23 3.18 12.16
C SER A 5 -12.07 2.18 11.99
N TYR A 6 -11.50 2.12 10.79
CA TYR A 6 -10.16 1.55 10.61
C TYR A 6 -9.15 2.59 11.11
N GLU A 7 -9.18 2.80 12.43
CA GLU A 7 -8.11 3.44 13.18
C GLU A 7 -6.92 2.46 13.12
N THR A 8 -6.27 2.34 11.96
CA THR A 8 -5.02 1.58 11.86
C THR A 8 -4.00 2.38 12.65
N GLU A 9 -3.72 1.85 13.84
CA GLU A 9 -2.58 2.08 14.69
C GLU A 9 -1.48 2.88 13.98
N ARG A 10 -1.29 4.14 14.40
CA ARG A 10 -0.20 5.01 13.93
C ARG A 10 1.14 4.48 14.46
N ARG A 11 1.56 3.32 13.96
CA ARG A 11 2.93 2.84 14.04
C ARG A 11 3.83 3.86 13.34
N PRO A 12 5.01 4.15 13.90
CA PRO A 12 5.91 5.14 13.33
C PRO A 12 6.18 4.82 11.86
N PRO A 13 6.20 5.83 10.99
CA PRO A 13 6.54 5.62 9.60
C PRO A 13 7.90 4.92 9.54
N ASN A 14 8.05 3.97 8.63
CA ASN A 14 9.40 3.55 8.24
C ASN A 14 10.17 4.79 7.77
N ASN A 15 11.51 4.78 7.80
CA ASN A 15 12.39 5.92 7.51
C ASN A 15 12.14 6.63 6.16
N ALA A 16 11.18 6.18 5.36
CA ALA A 16 10.78 6.73 4.08
C ALA A 16 9.38 7.40 4.07
N GLY A 17 8.69 7.53 5.22
CA GLY A 17 7.41 8.23 5.33
C GLY A 17 6.16 7.40 4.97
N LEU A 18 6.32 6.09 4.72
CA LEU A 18 5.21 5.18 4.48
C LEU A 18 4.80 4.47 5.78
N HIS A 19 3.52 4.15 5.88
CA HIS A 19 3.03 3.27 6.93
C HIS A 19 3.33 1.81 6.60
N ARG A 20 3.31 0.92 7.60
CA ARG A 20 3.60 -0.51 7.38
C ARG A 20 2.57 -1.16 6.46
N ASP A 21 1.31 -0.75 6.56
CA ASP A 21 0.24 -1.27 5.72
C ASP A 21 0.47 -0.91 4.24
N GLU A 22 1.08 0.26 3.99
CA GLU A 22 1.44 0.74 2.66
C GLU A 22 2.62 -0.03 2.09
N VAL A 23 3.64 -0.31 2.91
CA VAL A 23 4.76 -1.17 2.51
C VAL A 23 4.33 -2.61 2.27
N HIS A 24 3.43 -3.14 3.11
CA HIS A 24 2.87 -4.47 2.90
C HIS A 24 2.07 -4.56 1.60
N LEU A 25 1.28 -3.52 1.29
CA LEU A 25 0.58 -3.42 0.01
C LEU A 25 1.57 -3.42 -1.17
N LEU A 26 2.64 -2.62 -1.11
CA LEU A 26 3.67 -2.59 -2.15
C LEU A 26 4.41 -3.93 -2.28
N SER A 27 4.69 -4.62 -1.17
CA SER A 27 5.29 -5.96 -1.19
C SER A 27 4.41 -6.96 -1.93
N LEU A 28 3.10 -6.98 -1.65
CA LEU A 28 2.15 -7.84 -2.35
C LEU A 28 2.08 -7.51 -3.85
N LEU A 29 2.16 -6.24 -4.22
CA LEU A 29 2.19 -5.82 -5.62
C LEU A 29 3.51 -6.19 -6.30
N ALA A 30 4.63 -6.16 -5.57
CA ALA A 30 5.94 -6.57 -6.07
C ALA A 30 6.02 -8.06 -6.41
N THR A 31 5.20 -8.90 -5.78
CA THR A 31 5.08 -10.32 -6.17
C THR A 31 4.40 -10.55 -7.53
N GLY A 32 3.95 -9.49 -8.21
CA GLY A 32 3.29 -9.58 -9.52
C GLY A 32 1.83 -10.02 -9.44
N LEU A 33 1.22 -9.97 -8.25
CA LEU A 33 -0.18 -10.33 -8.07
C LEU A 33 -1.12 -9.25 -8.62
N PRO A 34 -2.23 -9.64 -9.27
CA PRO A 34 -3.26 -8.69 -9.68
C PRO A 34 -3.95 -8.07 -8.45
N ILE A 35 -4.48 -6.86 -8.63
CA ILE A 35 -5.12 -6.06 -7.57
C ILE A 35 -6.23 -6.85 -6.86
N GLU A 36 -6.97 -7.68 -7.58
CA GLU A 36 -8.05 -8.52 -7.07
C GLU A 36 -7.52 -9.58 -6.08
N SER A 37 -6.35 -10.16 -6.36
CA SER A 37 -5.69 -11.12 -5.48
C SER A 37 -5.08 -10.44 -4.25
N VAL A 38 -4.55 -9.22 -4.42
CA VAL A 38 -4.08 -8.38 -3.31
C VAL A 38 -5.24 -7.97 -2.40
N ALA A 39 -6.37 -7.57 -2.98
CA ALA A 39 -7.59 -7.20 -2.27
C ALA A 39 -8.11 -8.36 -1.41
N ARG A 40 -8.16 -9.58 -1.96
CA ARG A 40 -8.51 -10.79 -1.20
C ARG A 40 -7.56 -11.05 -0.03
N ARG A 41 -6.25 -10.95 -0.24
CA ARG A 41 -5.24 -11.15 0.82
C ARG A 41 -5.34 -10.11 1.94
N LEU A 42 -5.66 -8.87 1.59
CA LEU A 42 -5.84 -7.77 2.53
C LEU A 42 -7.26 -7.70 3.12
N ASN A 43 -8.15 -8.61 2.75
CA ASN A 43 -9.57 -8.62 3.12
C ASN A 43 -10.28 -7.27 2.87
N VAL A 44 -9.97 -6.62 1.75
CA VAL A 44 -10.57 -5.35 1.32
C VAL A 44 -11.10 -5.45 -0.11
N CYS A 45 -11.93 -4.49 -0.52
CA CYS A 45 -12.40 -4.45 -1.89
C CYS A 45 -11.33 -3.89 -2.86
N PRO A 46 -11.31 -4.32 -4.15
CA PRO A 46 -10.34 -3.83 -5.15
C PRO A 46 -10.34 -2.30 -5.31
N ARG A 47 -11.49 -1.65 -5.12
CA ARG A 47 -11.60 -0.17 -5.13
C ARG A 47 -10.80 0.48 -4.00
N THR A 48 -10.82 -0.10 -2.80
CA THR A 48 -10.01 0.36 -1.67
C THR A 48 -8.53 0.17 -1.92
N VAL A 49 -8.13 -0.94 -2.55
CA VAL A 49 -6.72 -1.16 -2.95
C VAL A 49 -6.26 -0.08 -3.92
N ARG A 50 -7.03 0.20 -4.99
CA ARG A 50 -6.71 1.26 -5.95
C ARG A 50 -6.60 2.63 -5.29
N ARG A 51 -7.52 2.96 -4.38
CA ARG A 51 -7.50 4.22 -3.61
C ARG A 51 -6.25 4.31 -2.73
N ARG A 52 -5.88 3.23 -2.03
CA ARG A 52 -4.67 3.16 -1.21
C ARG A 52 -3.41 3.30 -2.07
N CYS A 53 -3.32 2.59 -3.19
CA CYS A 53 -2.20 2.73 -4.12
C CYS A 53 -2.03 4.18 -4.60
N ARG A 54 -3.13 4.86 -4.94
CA ARG A 54 -3.07 6.28 -5.34
C ARG A 54 -2.56 7.17 -4.21
N GLY A 55 -3.08 7.00 -2.98
CA GLY A 55 -2.58 7.74 -1.83
C GLY A 55 -1.09 7.47 -1.53
N VAL A 56 -0.62 6.24 -1.75
CA VAL A 56 0.81 5.90 -1.65
C VAL A 56 1.61 6.59 -2.74
N CYS A 57 1.14 6.53 -3.99
CA CYS A 57 1.77 7.22 -5.13
C CYS A 57 1.90 8.72 -4.88
N ASP A 58 0.82 9.37 -4.41
CA ASP A 58 0.78 10.80 -4.09
C ASP A 58 1.75 11.14 -2.95
N LYS A 59 1.88 10.29 -1.92
CA LYS A 59 2.80 10.48 -0.79
C LYS A 59 4.27 10.44 -1.20
N ILE A 60 4.64 9.54 -2.11
CA ILE A 60 6.04 9.35 -2.54
C ILE A 60 6.39 10.12 -3.82
N GLY A 61 5.40 10.79 -4.43
CA GLY A 61 5.55 11.61 -5.63
C GLY A 61 5.75 10.82 -6.92
N VAL A 62 5.17 9.62 -7.03
CA VAL A 62 5.25 8.78 -8.25
C VAL A 62 3.92 8.73 -8.98
N SER A 63 3.96 8.44 -10.27
CA SER A 63 2.78 8.47 -11.14
C SER A 63 2.12 7.11 -11.31
N SER A 64 2.82 6.01 -10.99
CA SER A 64 2.31 4.65 -11.15
C SER A 64 2.60 3.73 -9.96
N VAL A 65 1.83 2.66 -9.87
CA VAL A 65 2.01 1.60 -8.86
C VAL A 65 3.33 0.86 -9.05
N ILE A 66 3.73 0.65 -10.30
CA ILE A 66 5.00 0.00 -10.64
C ILE A 66 6.18 0.88 -10.18
N GLU A 67 6.09 2.20 -10.39
CA GLU A 67 7.08 3.14 -9.85
C GLU A 67 7.09 3.12 -8.32
N ALA A 68 5.93 3.01 -7.67
CA ALA A 68 5.86 2.91 -6.21
C ALA A 68 6.55 1.65 -5.68
N VAL A 69 6.37 0.52 -6.36
CA VAL A 69 7.06 -0.75 -6.04
C VAL A 69 8.56 -0.60 -6.25
N ALA A 70 8.99 -0.05 -7.39
CA ALA A 70 10.40 0.19 -7.68
C ALA A 70 11.06 1.15 -6.67
N TRP A 71 10.33 2.18 -6.26
CA TRP A 71 10.73 3.14 -5.23
C TRP A 71 10.96 2.47 -3.87
N ALA A 72 10.11 1.50 -3.51
CA ALA A 72 10.22 0.74 -2.28
C ALA A 72 11.38 -0.27 -2.32
N ALA A 73 11.53 -0.99 -3.43
CA ALA A 73 12.64 -1.93 -3.64
C ALA A 73 14.01 -1.22 -3.62
N ARG A 74 14.12 -0.05 -4.27
CA ARG A 74 15.35 0.75 -4.28
C ARG A 74 15.78 1.23 -2.88
N ARG A 75 14.81 1.42 -1.99
CA ARG A 75 15.03 1.81 -0.57
C ARG A 75 15.13 0.61 0.37
N ARG A 76 15.13 -0.63 -0.14
CA ARG A 76 15.13 -1.88 0.65
C ARG A 76 14.00 -1.93 1.69
N LEU A 77 12.84 -1.39 1.34
CA LEU A 77 11.64 -1.46 2.18
C LEU A 77 10.87 -2.78 2.01
N ILE A 78 11.12 -3.46 0.88
CA ILE A 78 10.57 -4.76 0.47
C ILE A 78 11.64 -5.58 -0.23
#